data_AF-A0A1C4E0Z7-F1
#
_entry.id   AF-A0A1C4E0Z7-F1
#
_cell.length_a   1.000
_cell.length_b   1.000
_cell.length_c   1.000
_cell.angle_alpha   90.00
_cell.angle_beta   90.00
_cell.angle_gamma   90.00
#
_symmetry.space_group_name_H-M   'P 1'
#
loop_
_entity.id
_entity.type
_entity.pdbx_description
1 polymer ?
#
loop_
_entity_poly.entity_id
_entity_poly.type
_entity_poly.pdbx_seq_one_letter_code
_entity_poly.pdbx_strand_id
1 'polypeptide(L)'
;MWKEASLFLKKQLKEKSVTLVYDEGPKEDKYGRKLAYVFCEGININELMVKSGYGIVAYILKSNTSLLPQMLQSEKEAKASKTGVWSIKGFVDEEKHHYNRNDAA
;
A
#
# COMPACT_ATOMS: atom_id res chain seq x y z
N MET A 1 2.93 -12.96 -6.56
CA MET A 1 2.55 -11.79 -5.74
C MET A 1 2.68 -10.44 -6.44
N TRP A 2 3.87 -9.98 -6.85
CA TRP A 2 4.05 -8.65 -7.44
C TRP A 2 3.29 -8.42 -8.75
N LYS A 3 3.19 -9.46 -9.60
CA LYS A 3 2.36 -9.45 -10.81
C LYS A 3 0.87 -9.32 -10.50
N GLU A 4 0.39 -10.02 -9.47
CA GLU A 4 -1.02 -10.00 -9.06
C GLU A 4 -1.40 -8.62 -8.51
N ALA A 5 -0.57 -8.03 -7.65
CA ALA A 5 -0.75 -6.67 -7.15
C ALA A 5 -0.81 -5.65 -8.30
N SER A 6 0.10 -5.77 -9.28
CA SER A 6 0.13 -4.90 -10.45
C SER A 6 -1.12 -5.04 -11.33
N LEU A 7 -1.59 -6.27 -11.54
CA LEU A 7 -2.80 -6.54 -12.31
C LEU A 7 -4.06 -6.05 -11.59
N PHE A 8 -4.13 -6.25 -10.28
CA PHE A 8 -5.23 -5.74 -9.46
C PHE A 8 -5.31 -4.22 -9.53
N LEU A 9 -4.19 -3.52 -9.30
CA LEU A 9 -4.13 -2.06 -9.40
C LEU A 9 -4.54 -1.56 -10.78
N LYS A 10 -4.01 -2.18 -11.86
CA LYS A 10 -4.39 -1.86 -13.23
C LYS A 10 -5.90 -2.01 -13.45
N LYS A 11 -6.52 -3.07 -12.93
CA LYS A 11 -7.97 -3.28 -13.03
C LYS A 11 -8.76 -2.18 -12.31
N GLN A 12 -8.30 -1.72 -11.15
CA GLN A 12 -8.97 -0.65 -10.41
C GLN A 12 -8.91 0.71 -11.12
N LEU A 13 -7.79 0.99 -11.81
CA LEU A 13 -7.50 2.31 -12.38
C LEU A 13 -7.69 2.42 -13.89
N LYS A 14 -7.91 1.30 -14.60
CA LYS A 14 -7.98 1.30 -16.06
C LYS A 14 -9.06 2.26 -16.56
N GLU A 15 -8.67 3.17 -17.45
CA GLU A 15 -9.55 4.16 -18.09
C GLU A 15 -10.24 5.13 -17.11
N LYS A 16 -9.71 5.23 -15.88
CA LYS A 16 -10.22 6.15 -14.85
C LYS A 16 -9.23 7.27 -14.58
N SER A 17 -9.78 8.42 -14.17
CA SER A 17 -8.99 9.52 -13.63
C SER A 17 -8.70 9.31 -12.15
N VAL A 18 -7.51 9.72 -11.72
CA VAL A 18 -7.10 9.65 -10.32
C VAL A 18 -6.82 11.04 -9.76
N THR A 19 -7.09 11.21 -8.48
CA THR A 19 -6.75 12.41 -7.71
C THR A 19 -5.58 12.08 -6.80
N LEU A 20 -4.53 12.91 -6.88
CA LEU A 20 -3.41 12.84 -5.95
C LEU A 20 -3.69 13.74 -4.76
N VAL A 21 -3.72 13.15 -3.57
CA VAL A 21 -3.91 13.87 -2.31
C VAL A 21 -2.58 13.86 -1.56
N TYR A 22 -1.98 15.03 -1.40
CA TYR A 22 -0.73 15.19 -0.64
C TYR A 22 -1.05 15.40 0.83
N ASP A 23 -0.16 14.89 1.68
CA ASP A 23 -0.20 15.14 3.12
C ASP A 23 0.55 16.43 3.47
N GLU A 24 0.70 16.73 4.77
CA GLU A 24 1.31 17.98 5.26
C GLU A 24 2.81 18.09 4.98
N GLY A 25 3.54 16.97 4.90
CA GLY A 25 4.98 16.99 4.70
C GLY A 25 5.43 17.10 3.23
N PRO A 26 6.66 16.63 2.93
CA PRO A 26 7.23 16.73 1.59
C PRO A 26 6.36 16.01 0.55
N LYS A 27 6.13 16.69 -0.57
CA LYS A 27 5.36 16.16 -1.71
C LYS A 27 6.17 15.26 -2.62
N GLU A 28 7.50 15.27 -2.48
CA GLU A 28 8.42 14.46 -3.26
C GLU A 28 9.53 13.92 -2.36
N ASP A 29 10.10 12.79 -2.75
CA ASP A 29 11.32 12.28 -2.13
C ASP A 29 12.59 12.78 -2.82
N LYS A 30 13.76 12.34 -2.33
CA LYS A 30 15.08 12.71 -2.90
C LYS A 30 15.31 12.28 -4.35
N TYR A 31 14.44 11.44 -4.91
CA TYR A 31 14.49 10.98 -6.30
C TYR A 31 13.43 11.69 -7.19
N GLY A 32 12.71 12.68 -6.66
CA GLY A 32 11.65 13.39 -7.37
C GLY A 32 10.35 12.58 -7.52
N ARG A 33 10.18 11.49 -6.76
CA ARG A 33 8.94 10.70 -6.80
C ARG A 33 7.89 11.37 -5.94
N LYS A 34 6.68 11.56 -6.49
CA LYS A 34 5.54 12.12 -5.75
C LYS A 34 5.13 11.23 -4.58
N LEU A 35 4.97 11.84 -3.42
CA LEU A 35 4.49 11.23 -2.18
C LEU A 35 3.04 11.66 -1.95
N ALA A 36 2.10 10.89 -2.49
CA ALA A 36 0.68 11.19 -2.43
C ALA A 36 -0.15 9.92 -2.21
N TYR A 37 -1.30 10.09 -1.57
CA TYR A 37 -2.38 9.12 -1.62
C TYR A 37 -3.08 9.22 -2.98
N VAL A 38 -3.43 8.06 -3.55
CA VAL A 38 -4.14 7.98 -4.82
C VAL A 38 -5.60 7.70 -4.52
N PHE A 39 -6.47 8.61 -4.97
CA PHE A 39 -7.91 8.43 -4.93
C PHE A 39 -8.45 8.21 -6.34
N CYS A 40 -9.39 7.28 -6.48
CA CYS A 40 -10.11 7.04 -7.73
C CYS A 40 -11.59 6.89 -7.39
N GLU A 41 -12.44 7.72 -7.99
CA GLU A 41 -13.90 7.70 -7.72
C GLU A 41 -14.24 7.79 -6.22
N GLY A 42 -13.47 8.57 -5.46
CA GLY A 42 -13.62 8.72 -4.00
C GLY A 42 -13.03 7.60 -3.16
N ILE A 43 -12.48 6.54 -3.77
CA ILE A 43 -11.87 5.40 -3.07
C ILE A 43 -10.38 5.66 -2.88
N ASN A 44 -9.90 5.50 -1.64
CA ASN A 44 -8.47 5.48 -1.33
C ASN A 44 -7.82 4.18 -1.85
N ILE A 45 -7.05 4.28 -2.92
CA ILE A 45 -6.44 3.12 -3.58
C ILE A 45 -5.31 2.53 -2.75
N ASN A 46 -4.56 3.35 -2.01
CA ASN A 46 -3.50 2.86 -1.12
C ASN A 46 -4.08 1.93 -0.04
N GLU A 47 -5.15 2.37 0.61
CA GLU A 47 -5.86 1.57 1.61
C GLU A 47 -6.46 0.30 0.99
N LEU A 48 -7.10 0.40 -0.17
CA LEU A 48 -7.65 -0.75 -0.88
C LEU A 48 -6.58 -1.82 -1.17
N MET A 49 -5.38 -1.40 -1.60
CA MET A 49 -4.27 -2.32 -1.87
C MET A 49 -3.80 -3.04 -0.59
N VAL A 50 -3.68 -2.32 0.52
CA VAL A 50 -3.31 -2.88 1.82
C VAL A 50 -4.38 -3.85 2.32
N LYS A 51 -5.66 -3.44 2.30
CA LYS A 51 -6.81 -4.25 2.71
C LYS A 51 -6.94 -5.54 1.90
N SER A 52 -6.60 -5.47 0.61
CA SER A 52 -6.63 -6.64 -0.29
C SER A 52 -5.37 -7.51 -0.19
N GLY A 53 -4.44 -7.21 0.73
CA GLY A 53 -3.20 -7.96 0.92
C GLY A 53 -2.20 -7.83 -0.24
N TYR A 54 -2.34 -6.82 -1.09
CA TYR A 54 -1.42 -6.53 -2.20
C TYR A 54 -0.35 -5.49 -1.84
N GLY A 55 -0.35 -5.01 -0.60
CA GLY A 55 0.60 -4.06 -0.05
C GLY A 55 0.73 -4.23 1.47
N ILE A 56 1.80 -3.68 2.04
CA ILE A 56 1.99 -3.51 3.48
C ILE A 56 2.21 -2.03 3.81
N VAL A 57 1.98 -1.63 5.05
CA VAL A 57 2.16 -0.25 5.53
C VAL A 57 3.63 -0.01 5.86
N ALA A 58 4.41 0.37 4.85
CA ALA A 58 5.84 0.65 4.99
C ALA A 58 6.21 2.10 4.61
N TYR A 59 7.44 2.49 4.94
CA TYR A 59 8.05 3.78 4.56
C TYR A 59 7.28 5.01 5.09
N ILE A 60 6.85 4.95 6.35
CA ILE A 60 6.11 6.03 7.01
C ILE A 60 7.04 7.23 7.27
N LEU A 61 6.66 8.40 6.76
CA LEU A 61 7.26 9.68 7.13
C LEU A 61 6.40 10.32 8.22
N LYS A 62 7.00 10.78 9.32
CA LYS A 62 6.26 11.32 10.49
C LYS A 62 5.28 12.44 10.12
N SER A 63 5.61 13.25 9.11
CA SER A 63 4.77 14.35 8.60
C SER A 63 3.67 13.91 7.63
N ASN A 64 3.67 12.66 7.15
CA ASN A 64 2.72 12.16 6.15
C ASN A 64 1.94 10.97 6.74
N THR A 65 1.14 11.22 7.77
CA THR A 65 0.43 10.19 8.53
C THR A 65 -1.08 10.40 8.64
N SER A 66 -1.66 11.34 7.90
CA SER A 66 -3.08 11.72 8.01
C SER A 66 -4.05 10.54 7.79
N LEU A 67 -3.67 9.57 6.95
CA LEU A 67 -4.46 8.35 6.69
C LEU A 67 -3.82 7.07 7.25
N LEU A 68 -2.76 7.20 8.06
CA LEU A 68 -2.05 6.05 8.62
C LEU A 68 -2.94 5.18 9.52
N PRO A 69 -3.79 5.71 10.42
CA PRO A 69 -4.64 4.88 11.27
C PRO A 69 -5.56 3.95 10.47
N GLN A 70 -6.16 4.45 9.38
CA GLN A 70 -7.04 3.67 8.51
C GLN A 70 -6.26 2.57 7.78
N MET A 71 -5.07 2.89 7.26
CA MET A 71 -4.22 1.91 6.59
C MET A 71 -3.77 0.80 7.55
N LEU A 72 -3.38 1.12 8.78
CA LEU A 72 -2.99 0.12 9.79
C LEU A 72 -4.15 -0.79 10.17
N GLN A 73 -5.36 -0.25 10.28
CA GLN A 73 -6.57 -1.05 10.53
C GLN A 73 -6.86 -2.00 9.35
N SER A 74 -6.79 -1.50 8.12
CA SER A 74 -6.94 -2.31 6.90
C SER A 74 -5.89 -3.41 6.78
N GLU A 75 -4.65 -3.15 7.19
CA GLU A 75 -3.59 -4.16 7.21
C GLU A 75 -3.85 -5.24 8.26
N LYS A 76 -4.28 -4.83 9.45
CA LYS A 76 -4.67 -5.77 10.52
C LYS A 76 -5.78 -6.71 10.06
N GLU A 77 -6.77 -6.20 9.33
CA GLU A 77 -7.82 -7.00 8.71
C GLU A 77 -7.25 -7.99 7.69
N ALA A 78 -6.43 -7.52 6.75
CA ALA A 78 -5.80 -8.37 5.74
C ALA A 78 -4.95 -9.50 6.38
N LYS A 79 -4.23 -9.19 7.46
CA LYS A 79 -3.44 -10.14 8.22
C LYS A 79 -4.30 -11.19 8.93
N ALA A 80 -5.35 -10.76 9.63
CA ALA A 80 -6.27 -11.66 10.32
C ALA A 80 -6.96 -12.63 9.34
N SER A 81 -7.32 -12.14 8.15
CA SER A 81 -7.91 -12.92 7.07
C SER A 81 -6.89 -13.70 6.23
N LYS A 82 -5.59 -13.65 6.56
CA LYS A 82 -4.51 -14.28 5.78
C LYS A 82 -4.62 -13.99 4.29
N THR A 83 -4.83 -12.73 3.93
CA THR A 83 -5.06 -12.30 2.54
C THR A 83 -3.76 -11.88 1.86
N GLY A 84 -3.58 -12.27 0.59
CA GLY A 84 -2.46 -11.86 -0.25
C GLY A 84 -1.11 -12.21 0.37
N VAL A 85 -0.24 -11.21 0.57
CA VAL A 85 1.09 -11.38 1.19
C VAL A 85 1.04 -12.06 2.56
N TRP A 86 -0.06 -11.88 3.31
CA TRP A 86 -0.24 -12.48 4.64
C TRP A 86 -0.64 -13.95 4.61
N SER A 87 -1.00 -14.49 3.44
CA SER A 87 -1.25 -15.93 3.26
C SER A 87 0.05 -16.76 3.16
N ILE A 88 1.16 -16.10 2.84
CA ILE A 88 2.43 -16.76 2.51
C ILE A 88 3.36 -16.66 3.72
N LYS A 89 3.66 -17.81 4.32
CA LYS A 89 4.56 -17.88 5.48
C LYS A 89 5.93 -17.32 5.11
N GLY A 90 6.42 -16.37 5.90
CA GLY A 90 7.74 -15.78 5.70
C GLY A 90 7.82 -14.73 4.60
N PHE A 91 6.73 -14.36 3.92
CA PHE A 91 6.78 -13.35 2.87
C PHE A 91 6.98 -11.93 3.42
N VAL A 92 6.37 -11.63 4.57
CA VAL A 92 6.56 -10.37 5.31
C VAL A 92 7.44 -10.64 6.53
N ASP A 93 8.55 -9.93 6.65
CA ASP A 93 9.31 -9.78 7.89
C ASP A 93 8.52 -8.83 8.79
N GLU A 94 7.84 -9.38 9.79
CA GLU A 94 6.99 -8.61 10.69
C GLU A 94 7.79 -7.72 11.65
N GLU A 95 9.04 -8.07 11.96
CA GLU A 95 9.90 -7.28 12.85
C GLU A 95 10.42 -6.03 12.13
N LYS A 96 10.88 -6.19 10.89
CA LYS A 96 11.34 -5.07 10.06
C LYS A 96 10.22 -4.37 9.31
N HIS A 97 9.02 -4.96 9.31
CA HIS A 97 7.87 -4.54 8.54
C HIS A 97 8.19 -4.33 7.05
N HIS A 98 8.88 -5.32 6.46
CA HIS A 98 9.35 -5.30 5.08
C HIS A 98 9.16 -6.66 4.41
N TYR A 99 9.17 -6.71 3.08
CA TYR A 99 9.14 -7.98 2.35
C TYR A 99 10.47 -8.73 2.46
N ASN A 100 10.40 -10.04 2.66
CA ASN A 100 11.57 -10.91 2.57
C ASN A 100 11.94 -11.09 1.08
N ARG A 101 13.11 -10.59 0.68
CA ARG A 101 13.55 -10.55 -0.72
C ARG A 101 13.80 -11.92 -1.35
N ASN A 102 13.87 -12.99 -0.55
CA ASN A 102 14.16 -14.35 -1.05
C ASN A 102 12.95 -15.00 -1.73
N ASP A 103 11.72 -14.52 -1.47
CA ASP A 103 10.47 -15.10 -2.00
C ASP A 103 9.73 -14.15 -2.96
N ALA A 104 10.37 -13.03 -3.34
CA ALA A 104 9.79 -12.00 -4.20
C ALA A 104 10.01 -12.22 -5.71
N ALA A 105 10.55 -13.38 -6.10
CA ALA A 105 10.73 -13.79 -7.51
C ALA A 105 9.40 -14.26 -8.13
#